data_AF-A0A7N6AS98-F1
#
_entry.id   AF-A0A7N6AS98-F1
#
_cell.length_a   1.000
_cell.length_b   1.000
_cell.length_c   1.000
_cell.angle_alpha   90.00
_cell.angle_beta   90.00
_cell.angle_gamma   90.00
#
_symmetry.space_group_name_H-M   'P 1'
#
loop_
_entity.id
_entity.type
_entity.pdbx_description
1 polymer ?
#
loop_
_entity_poly.entity_id
_entity_poly.type
_entity_poly.pdbx_seq_one_letter_code
_entity_poly.pdbx_strand_id
1 'polypeptide(L)'
;VLLLRVELLIENEAEKDYLYDVLRMYHQSMDLPVLVGDLKLVINEPKRLPLFDAIRPLIPLKHQVEYDLLTPKRSRKLKEVRLDRTHREGLGLSVRGGLEFGCGLYISQIVKDGQAGNVGLQVGDEIVRINGYSISSCIHEEVISLIKTKKIVSLKVRHVGMIPVKSSSDEPLKWQFVDQFVSESGEKRSSVAGLASIGGKEIKEKKVFLSLVGTKGMGISISSGPTQKPGIYISNVKPGSLSAEVGLEVGDQIVEVNGVDFTNVDHKEAVKVLKSSRSLTITVLTGAGSELFMTDEERLAEEARRELERQELMHQKRVALETNKIIKEQQEKERQRKMEIAQKTEEEEERYKKEMEKYLIVFLTRIIHKIFSSDQIAGRDVRLLRIKKVGQLDLVLEGGADSPLGKLVVSSVYEGGAADKHGGIVPGDELMAVNGRILIDATLTEGQNSLARAWNSGGV
;
A
#
# COMPACT_ATOMS: atom_id res chain seq x y z
N VAL A 1 -5.58 24.25 -6.57
CA VAL A 1 -4.72 23.21 -7.19
C VAL A 1 -5.46 21.90 -7.38
N LEU A 2 -6.11 21.34 -6.34
CA LEU A 2 -6.88 20.10 -6.48
C LEU A 2 -8.02 20.23 -7.50
N LEU A 3 -8.89 21.25 -7.39
CA LEU A 3 -10.01 21.46 -8.31
C LEU A 3 -9.58 21.41 -9.79
N LEU A 4 -8.55 22.18 -10.16
CA LEU A 4 -8.00 22.17 -11.53
C LEU A 4 -7.49 20.79 -11.96
N ARG A 5 -6.88 20.02 -11.05
CA ARG A 5 -6.41 18.66 -11.37
C ARG A 5 -7.56 17.65 -11.48
N VAL A 6 -8.62 17.83 -10.70
CA VAL A 6 -9.82 16.99 -10.78
C VAL A 6 -10.51 17.22 -12.13
N GLU A 7 -10.72 18.48 -12.52
CA GLU A 7 -11.28 18.85 -13.84
C GLU A 7 -10.46 18.30 -15.01
N LEU A 8 -9.13 18.26 -14.88
CA LEU A 8 -8.24 17.76 -15.94
C LEU A 8 -8.14 16.23 -16.00
N LEU A 9 -8.37 15.52 -14.90
CA LEU A 9 -8.06 14.08 -14.80
C LEU A 9 -9.30 13.19 -14.67
N ILE A 10 -10.45 13.75 -14.28
CA ILE A 10 -11.71 13.04 -14.13
C ILE A 10 -12.73 13.74 -15.01
N GLU A 11 -13.21 13.03 -16.03
CA GLU A 11 -14.20 13.56 -16.99
C GLU A 11 -15.64 13.38 -16.49
N ASN A 12 -15.91 12.31 -15.73
CA ASN A 12 -17.25 11.96 -15.27
C ASN A 12 -17.63 12.77 -14.02
N GLU A 13 -18.70 13.57 -14.10
CA GLU A 13 -19.20 14.38 -12.98
C GLU A 13 -19.57 13.56 -11.73
N ALA A 14 -20.13 12.36 -11.89
CA ALA A 14 -20.46 11.50 -10.75
C ALA A 14 -19.21 11.00 -10.02
N GLU A 15 -18.11 10.78 -10.74
CA GLU A 15 -16.81 10.44 -10.14
C GLU A 15 -16.20 11.63 -9.39
N LYS A 16 -16.38 12.86 -9.91
CA LYS A 16 -15.96 14.10 -9.22
C LYS A 16 -16.75 14.29 -7.93
N ASP A 17 -18.07 14.17 -7.99
CA ASP A 17 -18.94 14.29 -6.81
C ASP A 17 -18.55 13.27 -5.73
N TYR A 18 -18.37 12.00 -6.14
CA TYR A 18 -17.94 10.96 -5.22
C TYR A 18 -16.57 11.25 -4.59
N LEU A 19 -15.60 11.75 -5.37
CA LEU A 19 -14.31 12.18 -4.84
C LEU A 19 -14.46 13.26 -3.75
N TYR A 20 -15.29 14.28 -3.99
CA TYR A 20 -15.51 15.35 -3.03
C TYR A 20 -16.23 14.88 -1.76
N ASP A 21 -17.19 13.96 -1.90
CA ASP A 21 -17.89 13.36 -0.77
C ASP A 21 -16.94 12.54 0.10
N VAL A 22 -16.06 11.74 -0.51
CA VAL A 22 -15.04 10.95 0.20
C VAL A 22 -14.10 11.85 0.99
N LEU A 23 -13.63 12.96 0.40
CA LEU A 23 -12.79 13.95 1.11
C LEU A 23 -13.55 14.61 2.28
N ARG A 24 -14.84 14.89 2.10
CA ARG A 24 -15.70 15.46 3.16
C ARG A 24 -15.89 14.46 4.31
N MET A 25 -16.13 13.20 4.00
CA MET A 25 -16.27 12.12 4.99
C MET A 25 -14.99 11.94 5.81
N TYR A 26 -13.83 11.96 5.16
CA TYR A 26 -12.54 11.89 5.87
C TYR A 26 -12.35 13.07 6.83
N HIS A 27 -12.78 14.29 6.46
CA HIS A 27 -12.69 15.43 7.37
C HIS A 27 -13.51 15.24 8.67
N GLN A 28 -14.54 14.37 8.64
CA GLN A 28 -15.34 14.04 9.82
C GLN A 28 -14.78 12.83 10.59
N SER A 29 -14.43 11.76 9.88
CA SER A 29 -14.03 10.49 10.49
C SER A 29 -12.56 10.46 10.90
N MET A 30 -11.70 11.20 10.22
CA MET A 30 -10.24 11.12 10.31
C MET A 30 -9.67 9.71 10.05
N ASP A 31 -10.43 8.86 9.36
CA ASP A 31 -10.08 7.46 9.04
C ASP A 31 -9.35 7.39 7.68
N LEU A 32 -8.02 7.28 7.76
CA LEU A 32 -7.14 7.24 6.58
C LEU A 32 -7.27 5.97 5.73
N PRO A 33 -7.28 4.76 6.31
CA PRO A 33 -7.50 3.54 5.54
C PRO A 33 -8.79 3.56 4.72
N VAL A 34 -9.89 4.06 5.28
CA VAL A 34 -11.17 4.21 4.55
C VAL A 34 -11.03 5.24 3.43
N LEU A 35 -10.44 6.41 3.72
CA LEU A 35 -10.18 7.42 2.69
C LEU A 35 -9.41 6.84 1.51
N VAL A 36 -8.28 6.20 1.75
CA VAL A 36 -7.42 5.69 0.67
C VAL A 36 -8.12 4.57 -0.11
N GLY A 37 -8.88 3.70 0.56
CA GLY A 37 -9.70 2.68 -0.10
C GLY A 37 -10.74 3.29 -1.03
N ASP A 38 -11.47 4.30 -0.57
CA ASP A 38 -12.49 5.00 -1.37
C ASP A 38 -11.87 5.79 -2.53
N LEU A 39 -10.72 6.44 -2.30
CA LEU A 39 -9.99 7.16 -3.34
C LEU A 39 -9.55 6.22 -4.47
N LYS A 40 -9.19 4.97 -4.18
CA LYS A 40 -8.80 3.98 -5.20
C LYS A 40 -9.94 3.62 -6.16
N LEU A 41 -11.20 3.87 -5.80
CA LEU A 41 -12.35 3.64 -6.70
C LEU A 41 -12.42 4.68 -7.82
N VAL A 42 -11.98 5.91 -7.55
CA VAL A 42 -11.93 7.00 -8.55
C VAL A 42 -10.56 7.06 -9.21
N ILE A 43 -9.50 6.91 -8.43
CA ILE A 43 -8.12 6.89 -8.89
C ILE A 43 -7.80 5.47 -9.38
N ASN A 44 -8.52 5.05 -10.41
CA ASN A 44 -8.58 3.67 -10.88
C ASN A 44 -7.78 3.44 -12.18
N GLU A 45 -6.94 4.39 -12.58
CA GLU A 45 -6.05 4.27 -13.75
C GLU A 45 -4.79 5.16 -13.60
N PRO A 46 -3.69 4.85 -14.32
CA PRO A 46 -2.41 5.53 -14.14
C PRO A 46 -2.44 7.04 -14.32
N LYS A 47 -3.25 7.55 -15.27
CA LYS A 47 -3.37 9.00 -15.54
C LYS A 47 -3.96 9.76 -14.35
N ARG A 48 -4.78 9.11 -13.53
CA ARG A 48 -5.43 9.71 -12.35
C ARG A 48 -4.56 9.70 -11.10
N LEU A 49 -3.52 8.87 -11.04
CA LEU A 49 -2.63 8.77 -9.88
C LEU A 49 -2.08 10.13 -9.35
N PRO A 50 -1.82 11.18 -10.17
CA PRO A 50 -1.41 12.51 -9.67
C PRO A 50 -2.40 13.18 -8.70
N LEU A 51 -3.62 12.65 -8.60
CA LEU A 51 -4.60 13.08 -7.61
C LEU A 51 -4.17 12.73 -6.18
N PHE A 52 -3.47 11.63 -5.92
CA PHE A 52 -2.93 11.36 -4.58
C PHE A 52 -1.99 12.48 -4.12
N ASP A 53 -1.08 12.95 -4.99
CA ASP A 53 -0.20 14.08 -4.68
C ASP A 53 -0.98 15.39 -4.49
N ALA A 54 -2.12 15.54 -5.20
CA ALA A 54 -2.96 16.73 -5.14
C ALA A 54 -3.81 16.79 -3.87
N ILE A 55 -4.18 15.62 -3.33
CA ILE A 55 -4.98 15.44 -2.12
C ILE A 55 -4.09 15.52 -0.88
N ARG A 56 -2.83 15.07 -0.95
CA ARG A 56 -1.88 15.09 0.17
C ARG A 56 -1.87 16.40 0.99
N PRO A 57 -1.88 17.62 0.41
CA PRO A 57 -1.91 18.87 1.18
C PRO A 57 -3.17 19.08 2.02
N LEU A 58 -4.27 18.37 1.71
CA LEU A 58 -5.52 18.39 2.48
C LEU A 58 -5.47 17.45 3.69
N ILE A 59 -4.48 16.55 3.74
CA ILE A 59 -4.29 15.61 4.84
C ILE A 59 -3.53 16.31 5.98
N PRO A 60 -4.05 16.28 7.22
CA PRO A 60 -3.36 16.85 8.38
C PRO A 60 -1.93 16.33 8.51
N LEU A 61 -0.98 17.19 8.91
CA LEU A 61 0.45 16.84 9.00
C LEU A 61 0.71 15.55 9.79
N LYS A 62 -0.02 15.35 10.90
CA LYS A 62 0.06 14.13 11.73
C LYS A 62 -0.27 12.83 10.99
N HIS A 63 -1.03 12.91 9.90
CA HIS A 63 -1.52 11.78 9.11
C HIS A 63 -0.75 11.62 7.79
N GLN A 64 0.09 12.59 7.40
CA GLN A 64 0.75 12.58 6.09
C GLN A 64 1.72 11.41 5.91
N VAL A 65 2.39 10.96 6.98
CA VAL A 65 3.30 9.81 6.91
C VAL A 65 2.53 8.53 6.65
N GLU A 66 1.41 8.31 7.36
CA GLU A 66 0.55 7.15 7.17
C GLU A 66 -0.12 7.16 5.79
N TYR A 67 -0.57 8.33 5.32
CA TYR A 67 -1.09 8.50 3.97
C TYR A 67 -0.08 8.10 2.88
N ASP A 68 1.20 8.44 3.03
CA ASP A 68 2.25 8.04 2.09
C ASP A 68 2.52 6.53 2.10
N LEU A 69 2.27 5.86 3.23
CA LEU A 69 2.42 4.41 3.34
C LEU A 69 1.27 3.67 2.67
N LEU A 70 0.06 4.24 2.72
CA LEU A 70 -1.15 3.64 2.15
C LEU A 70 -1.33 3.94 0.65
N THR A 71 -0.75 5.03 0.16
CA THR A 71 -0.85 5.42 -1.24
C THR A 71 0.25 4.78 -2.11
N PRO A 72 -0.04 4.52 -3.40
CA PRO A 72 0.94 3.91 -4.30
C PRO A 72 2.15 4.83 -4.49
N LYS A 73 3.34 4.31 -4.22
CA LYS A 73 4.58 5.03 -4.50
C LYS A 73 4.75 5.14 -6.01
N ARG A 74 5.04 6.34 -6.49
CA ARG A 74 5.35 6.58 -7.91
C ARG A 74 6.69 7.22 -8.06
N SER A 75 7.40 6.83 -9.12
CA SER A 75 8.66 7.45 -9.48
C SER A 75 8.59 8.04 -10.88
N ARG A 76 8.87 9.34 -10.99
CA ARG A 76 9.13 9.98 -12.29
C ARG A 76 10.54 9.69 -12.80
N LYS A 77 11.45 9.22 -11.94
CA LYS A 77 12.82 8.87 -12.32
C LYS A 77 12.81 7.53 -13.03
N LEU A 78 13.41 7.52 -14.22
CA LEU A 78 13.65 6.28 -14.95
C LEU A 78 14.80 5.52 -14.32
N LYS A 79 14.62 4.21 -14.16
CA LYS A 79 15.66 3.26 -13.74
C LYS A 79 16.09 2.44 -14.95
N GLU A 80 17.38 2.37 -15.20
CA GLU A 80 17.96 1.49 -16.23
C GLU A 80 18.55 0.25 -15.58
N VAL A 81 18.21 -0.92 -16.10
CA VAL A 81 18.77 -2.21 -15.68
C VAL A 81 19.20 -3.02 -16.89
N ARG A 82 20.18 -3.89 -16.70
CA ARG A 82 20.65 -4.81 -17.75
C ARG A 82 20.46 -6.23 -17.26
N LEU A 83 19.85 -7.06 -18.10
CA LEU A 83 19.60 -8.46 -17.81
C LEU A 83 20.22 -9.37 -18.87
N ASP A 84 20.79 -10.48 -18.46
CA ASP A 84 21.35 -11.55 -19.29
C ASP A 84 20.30 -12.63 -19.56
N ARG A 85 19.93 -12.78 -20.83
CA ARG A 85 19.00 -13.82 -21.30
C ARG A 85 19.61 -15.22 -21.34
N THR A 86 20.93 -15.34 -21.27
CA THR A 86 21.63 -16.64 -21.26
C THR A 86 21.72 -17.23 -19.85
N HIS A 87 21.28 -16.50 -18.83
CA HIS A 87 21.16 -17.00 -17.46
C HIS A 87 20.21 -18.21 -17.41
N ARG A 88 20.57 -19.24 -16.63
CA ARG A 88 19.86 -20.53 -16.56
C ARG A 88 18.38 -20.39 -16.20
N GLU A 89 18.06 -19.41 -15.36
CA GLU A 89 16.70 -19.15 -14.86
C GLU A 89 15.95 -18.10 -15.70
N GLY A 90 16.52 -17.70 -16.85
CA GLY A 90 16.01 -16.64 -17.68
C GLY A 90 16.08 -15.26 -17.00
N LEU A 91 15.16 -14.38 -17.38
CA LEU A 91 15.11 -13.00 -16.87
C LEU A 91 14.46 -12.90 -15.47
N GLY A 92 13.63 -13.87 -15.07
CA GLY A 92 12.93 -13.87 -13.79
C GLY A 92 11.81 -12.83 -13.68
N LEU A 93 11.18 -12.45 -14.79
CA LEU A 93 10.05 -11.51 -14.82
C LEU A 93 8.98 -11.94 -15.84
N SER A 94 7.73 -11.55 -15.60
CA SER A 94 6.61 -11.65 -16.55
C SER A 94 6.13 -10.26 -16.92
N VAL A 95 5.76 -10.06 -18.19
CA VAL A 95 5.24 -8.78 -18.71
C VAL A 95 3.85 -8.94 -19.29
N ARG A 96 3.08 -7.85 -19.31
CA ARG A 96 1.77 -7.76 -19.97
C ARG A 96 1.51 -6.35 -20.49
N GLY A 97 0.47 -6.21 -21.30
CA GLY A 97 0.15 -4.97 -22.00
C GLY A 97 0.82 -4.91 -23.37
N GLY A 98 0.81 -3.74 -23.99
CA GLY A 98 1.12 -3.57 -25.42
C GLY A 98 0.10 -2.65 -26.08
N LEU A 99 0.50 -2.02 -27.19
CA LEU A 99 -0.31 -1.02 -27.89
C LEU A 99 -1.71 -1.53 -28.26
N GLU A 100 -1.82 -2.82 -28.61
CA GLU A 100 -3.07 -3.49 -28.98
C GLU A 100 -4.07 -3.57 -27.82
N PHE A 101 -3.60 -3.44 -26.58
CA PHE A 101 -4.42 -3.41 -25.37
C PHE A 101 -4.70 -1.99 -24.88
N GLY A 102 -4.25 -0.95 -25.58
CA GLY A 102 -4.43 0.45 -25.16
C GLY A 102 -3.59 0.83 -23.93
N CYS A 103 -2.52 0.08 -23.63
CA CYS A 103 -1.65 0.38 -22.49
C CYS A 103 -0.17 0.13 -22.81
N GLY A 104 0.71 0.69 -21.98
CA GLY A 104 2.14 0.37 -22.01
C GLY A 104 2.45 -1.08 -21.62
N LEU A 105 3.74 -1.40 -21.48
CA LEU A 105 4.18 -2.74 -21.05
C LEU A 105 4.54 -2.74 -19.56
N TYR A 106 3.91 -3.61 -18.78
CA TYR A 106 4.05 -3.65 -17.31
C TYR A 106 4.58 -4.98 -16.83
N ILE A 107 5.45 -4.93 -15.81
CA ILE A 107 5.92 -6.11 -15.10
C ILE A 107 4.82 -6.59 -14.16
N SER A 108 4.29 -7.78 -14.43
CA SER A 108 3.19 -8.39 -13.67
C SER A 108 3.67 -9.37 -12.62
N GLN A 109 4.83 -10.01 -12.81
CA GLN A 109 5.40 -10.93 -11.83
C GLN A 109 6.91 -10.81 -11.84
N ILE A 110 7.50 -11.06 -10.66
CA ILE A 110 8.94 -11.17 -10.48
C ILE A 110 9.21 -12.44 -9.71
N VAL A 111 10.16 -13.23 -10.21
CA VAL A 111 10.66 -14.42 -9.54
C VAL A 111 11.52 -13.97 -8.37
N LYS A 112 11.17 -14.41 -7.16
CA LYS A 112 11.95 -14.16 -5.94
C LYS A 112 13.35 -14.70 -6.13
N ASP A 113 14.35 -13.90 -5.74
CA ASP A 113 15.79 -14.19 -5.89
C ASP A 113 16.27 -14.38 -7.35
N GLY A 114 15.38 -14.18 -8.32
CA GLY A 114 15.69 -14.20 -9.74
C GLY A 114 16.35 -12.89 -10.20
N GLN A 115 16.88 -12.92 -11.42
CA GLN A 115 17.70 -11.84 -11.97
C GLN A 115 17.03 -10.47 -11.93
N ALA A 116 15.76 -10.39 -12.37
CA ALA A 116 14.96 -9.17 -12.31
C ALA A 116 14.79 -8.62 -10.89
N GLY A 117 14.52 -9.50 -9.92
CA GLY A 117 14.40 -9.12 -8.52
C GLY A 117 15.72 -8.59 -7.95
N ASN A 118 16.84 -9.24 -8.29
CA ASN A 118 18.17 -8.85 -7.79
C ASN A 118 18.64 -7.49 -8.32
N VAL A 119 18.23 -7.09 -9.53
CA VAL A 119 18.47 -5.73 -10.03
C VAL A 119 17.43 -4.72 -9.53
N GLY A 120 16.49 -5.15 -8.68
CA GLY A 120 15.46 -4.34 -8.03
C GLY A 120 14.36 -3.86 -8.97
N LEU A 121 14.02 -4.64 -10.02
CA LEU A 121 12.73 -4.44 -10.70
C LEU A 121 11.60 -4.79 -9.73
N GLN A 122 10.43 -4.19 -9.92
CA GLN A 122 9.25 -4.41 -9.08
C GLN A 122 8.01 -4.71 -9.92
N VAL A 123 7.06 -5.43 -9.34
CA VAL A 123 5.71 -5.55 -9.92
C VAL A 123 5.08 -4.15 -9.95
N GLY A 124 4.45 -3.80 -11.07
CA GLY A 124 3.92 -2.45 -11.30
C GLY A 124 4.92 -1.46 -11.90
N ASP A 125 6.11 -1.93 -12.27
CA ASP A 125 7.02 -1.18 -13.15
C ASP A 125 6.52 -1.22 -14.59
N GLU A 126 6.49 -0.05 -15.24
CA GLU A 126 6.27 0.08 -16.67
C GLU A 126 7.60 0.15 -17.40
N ILE A 127 7.80 -0.73 -18.38
CA ILE A 127 8.94 -0.70 -19.29
C ILE A 127 8.65 0.35 -20.35
N VAL A 128 9.51 1.37 -20.42
CA VAL A 128 9.36 2.49 -21.36
C VAL A 128 10.35 2.39 -22.53
N ARG A 129 11.48 1.72 -22.33
CA ARG A 129 12.46 1.45 -23.40
C ARG A 129 13.10 0.08 -23.27
N ILE A 130 13.42 -0.51 -24.42
CA ILE A 130 14.16 -1.76 -24.53
C ILE A 130 15.32 -1.56 -25.50
N ASN A 131 16.55 -1.84 -25.04
CA ASN A 131 17.77 -1.69 -25.83
C ASN A 131 17.94 -0.31 -26.48
N GLY A 132 17.41 0.74 -25.85
CA GLY A 132 17.43 2.12 -26.34
C GLY A 132 16.19 2.55 -27.14
N TYR A 133 15.39 1.60 -27.64
CA TYR A 133 14.19 1.88 -28.41
C TYR A 133 13.00 2.22 -27.52
N SER A 134 12.23 3.24 -27.91
CA SER A 134 10.90 3.49 -27.31
C SER A 134 9.94 2.38 -27.71
N ILE A 135 9.15 1.90 -26.77
CA ILE A 135 8.17 0.83 -27.02
C ILE A 135 6.71 1.29 -26.89
N SER A 136 6.48 2.60 -26.84
CA SER A 136 5.14 3.21 -26.72
C SER A 136 4.16 2.83 -27.83
N SER A 137 4.68 2.48 -29.00
CA SER A 137 3.90 2.17 -30.20
C SER A 137 4.07 0.71 -30.64
N CYS A 138 4.63 -0.14 -29.76
CA CYS A 138 4.85 -1.54 -30.07
C CYS A 138 3.70 -2.40 -29.54
N ILE A 139 3.28 -3.38 -30.32
CA ILE A 139 2.40 -4.43 -29.82
C ILE A 139 3.19 -5.43 -28.95
N HIS A 140 2.51 -6.24 -28.15
CA HIS A 140 3.14 -7.18 -27.21
C HIS A 140 4.20 -8.05 -27.88
N GLU A 141 3.87 -8.68 -29.02
CA GLU A 141 4.78 -9.57 -29.74
C GLU A 141 6.04 -8.86 -30.27
N GLU A 142 5.91 -7.61 -30.70
CA GLU A 142 7.06 -6.79 -31.13
C GLU A 142 7.99 -6.50 -29.94
N VAL A 143 7.41 -6.21 -28.78
CA VAL A 143 8.16 -5.98 -27.55
C VAL A 143 8.90 -7.25 -27.10
N ILE A 144 8.24 -8.41 -27.14
CA ILE A 144 8.88 -9.69 -26.86
C ILE A 144 10.02 -9.97 -27.85
N SER A 145 9.81 -9.65 -29.13
CA SER A 145 10.84 -9.77 -30.16
C SER A 145 12.03 -8.86 -29.89
N LEU A 146 11.79 -7.61 -29.47
CA LEU A 146 12.83 -6.65 -29.08
C LEU A 146 13.67 -7.15 -27.89
N ILE A 147 13.04 -7.72 -26.87
CA ILE A 147 13.75 -8.38 -25.74
C ILE A 147 14.63 -9.51 -26.27
N LYS A 148 14.14 -10.25 -27.28
CA LYS A 148 14.83 -11.40 -27.85
C LYS A 148 15.99 -11.06 -28.79
N THR A 149 16.18 -9.79 -29.17
CA THR A 149 17.22 -9.40 -30.15
C THR A 149 18.66 -9.55 -29.65
N LYS A 150 18.91 -9.38 -28.35
CA LYS A 150 20.28 -9.35 -27.77
C LYS A 150 20.41 -10.35 -26.62
N LYS A 151 21.64 -10.78 -26.33
CA LYS A 151 21.97 -11.61 -25.15
C LYS A 151 21.77 -10.82 -23.86
N ILE A 152 22.27 -9.59 -23.83
CA ILE A 152 22.00 -8.63 -22.74
C ILE A 152 20.89 -7.69 -23.19
N VAL A 153 19.77 -7.68 -22.46
CA VAL A 153 18.68 -6.73 -22.65
C VAL A 153 18.83 -5.56 -21.68
N SER A 154 18.84 -4.32 -22.19
CA SER A 154 18.71 -3.12 -21.35
C SER A 154 17.25 -2.70 -21.29
N LEU A 155 16.72 -2.54 -20.07
CA LEU A 155 15.36 -2.07 -19.82
C LEU A 155 15.44 -0.72 -19.10
N LYS A 156 14.72 0.28 -19.61
CA LYS A 156 14.39 1.48 -18.82
C LYS A 156 12.97 1.38 -18.34
N VAL A 157 12.78 1.52 -17.04
CA VAL A 157 11.49 1.37 -16.36
C VAL A 157 11.14 2.62 -15.55
N ARG A 158 9.84 2.82 -15.33
CA ARG A 158 9.31 3.74 -14.30
C ARG A 158 8.34 2.99 -13.39
N HIS A 159 8.38 3.29 -12.11
CA HIS A 159 7.46 2.67 -11.16
C HIS A 159 6.11 3.39 -11.15
N VAL A 160 5.04 2.66 -11.48
CA VAL A 160 3.66 3.16 -11.55
C VAL A 160 2.82 2.64 -10.38
N GLY A 161 2.97 1.36 -10.00
CA GLY A 161 2.24 0.75 -8.89
C GLY A 161 0.83 0.25 -9.25
N MET A 162 0.53 0.11 -10.55
CA MET A 162 -0.71 -0.48 -11.07
C MET A 162 -0.41 -1.49 -12.19
N ILE A 163 -1.32 -2.42 -12.40
CA ILE A 163 -1.22 -3.50 -13.38
C ILE A 163 -2.46 -3.48 -14.28
N PRO A 164 -2.31 -3.53 -15.62
CA PRO A 164 -3.45 -3.67 -16.52
C PRO A 164 -4.03 -5.09 -16.44
N VAL A 165 -5.35 -5.18 -16.44
CA VAL A 165 -6.13 -6.42 -16.38
C VAL A 165 -7.27 -6.35 -17.39
N LYS A 166 -7.37 -7.38 -18.21
CA LYS A 166 -8.45 -7.57 -19.18
C LYS A 166 -8.80 -9.06 -19.18
N SER A 167 -10.02 -9.41 -18.75
CA SER A 167 -10.41 -10.83 -18.53
C SER A 167 -10.81 -11.54 -19.83
N SER A 168 -11.34 -10.79 -20.80
CA SER A 168 -11.79 -11.28 -22.11
C SER A 168 -11.65 -10.16 -23.15
N SER A 169 -11.84 -10.46 -24.44
CA SER A 169 -11.84 -9.44 -25.51
C SER A 169 -12.88 -8.34 -25.28
N ASP A 170 -14.01 -8.72 -24.68
CA ASP A 170 -15.24 -7.93 -24.61
C ASP A 170 -15.29 -7.05 -23.35
N GLU A 171 -14.48 -7.35 -22.34
CA GLU A 171 -14.35 -6.49 -21.16
C GLU A 171 -13.44 -5.29 -21.43
N PRO A 172 -13.77 -4.09 -20.91
CA PRO A 172 -12.88 -2.95 -21.01
C PRO A 172 -11.58 -3.19 -20.24
N LEU A 173 -10.51 -2.50 -20.67
CA LEU A 173 -9.24 -2.51 -19.92
C LEU A 173 -9.47 -1.92 -18.53
N LYS A 174 -9.14 -2.69 -17.50
CA LYS A 174 -9.18 -2.25 -16.10
C LYS A 174 -7.76 -2.19 -15.54
N TRP A 175 -7.58 -1.42 -14.48
CA TRP A 175 -6.33 -1.38 -13.74
C TRP A 175 -6.53 -1.82 -12.30
N GLN A 176 -5.61 -2.64 -11.81
CA GLN A 176 -5.57 -3.06 -10.41
C GLN A 176 -4.31 -2.51 -9.75
N PHE A 177 -4.42 -2.15 -8.47
CA PHE A 177 -3.24 -1.85 -7.67
C PHE A 177 -2.45 -3.12 -7.38
N VAL A 178 -1.13 -2.99 -7.22
CA VAL A 178 -0.25 -4.15 -7.02
C VAL A 178 -0.63 -4.97 -5.77
N ASP A 179 -1.10 -4.32 -4.71
CA ASP A 179 -1.56 -4.97 -3.48
C ASP A 179 -2.78 -5.87 -3.71
N GLN A 180 -3.76 -5.41 -4.49
CA GLN A 180 -4.93 -6.18 -4.91
C GLN A 180 -4.54 -7.32 -5.85
N PHE A 181 -3.71 -7.03 -6.86
CA PHE A 181 -3.30 -7.98 -7.89
C PHE A 181 -2.51 -9.18 -7.31
N VAL A 182 -1.60 -8.92 -6.37
CA VAL A 182 -0.80 -9.98 -5.73
C VAL A 182 -1.66 -10.82 -4.78
N SER A 183 -2.62 -10.21 -4.08
CA SER A 183 -3.52 -10.93 -3.16
C SER A 183 -4.42 -11.93 -3.88
N GLU A 184 -4.90 -11.61 -5.09
CA GLU A 184 -5.73 -12.53 -5.90
C GLU A 184 -4.92 -13.68 -6.54
N SER A 185 -3.60 -13.54 -6.68
CA SER A 185 -2.75 -14.54 -7.34
C SER A 185 -2.36 -15.75 -6.47
N GLY A 186 -2.69 -15.72 -5.17
CA GLY A 186 -2.38 -16.80 -4.20
C GLY A 186 -3.29 -18.03 -4.32
N GLU A 187 -4.46 -17.91 -4.96
CA GLU A 187 -5.33 -19.03 -5.30
C GLU A 187 -5.23 -19.29 -6.80
N LYS A 188 -5.00 -20.55 -7.19
CA LYS A 188 -4.81 -21.04 -8.57
C LYS A 188 -5.76 -20.40 -9.59
N ARG A 189 -5.37 -19.25 -10.15
CA ARG A 189 -5.82 -18.73 -11.44
C ARG A 189 -4.60 -18.30 -12.22
N SER A 190 -4.10 -19.23 -13.02
CA SER A 190 -3.28 -18.92 -14.19
C SER A 190 -4.13 -18.13 -15.18
N SER A 191 -4.35 -16.84 -14.94
CA SER A 191 -4.89 -15.94 -15.96
C SER A 191 -3.75 -15.46 -16.86
N VAL A 192 -3.43 -16.36 -17.79
CA VAL A 192 -2.98 -16.12 -19.16
C VAL A 192 -1.60 -15.44 -19.29
N ALA A 193 -0.59 -16.28 -19.53
CA ALA A 193 0.57 -15.89 -20.32
C ALA A 193 0.09 -15.29 -21.66
N GLY A 194 0.48 -14.06 -21.95
CA GLY A 194 0.19 -13.40 -23.22
C GLY A 194 -1.28 -12.99 -23.35
N LEU A 195 -1.58 -11.73 -23.05
CA LEU A 195 -2.78 -11.12 -23.61
C LEU A 195 -2.63 -11.27 -25.13
N ALA A 196 -3.44 -12.11 -25.75
CA ALA A 196 -3.49 -12.30 -27.18
C ALA A 196 -4.36 -11.20 -27.79
N SER A 197 -3.94 -10.77 -28.99
CA SER A 197 -4.59 -9.86 -29.94
C SER A 197 -6.12 -9.83 -29.87
N ILE A 198 -6.71 -8.63 -29.88
CA ILE A 198 -7.76 -8.17 -30.80
C ILE A 198 -8.32 -6.82 -30.28
N GLY A 199 -8.40 -5.84 -31.20
CA GLY A 199 -8.46 -4.41 -30.94
C GLY A 199 -9.76 -3.86 -30.35
N GLY A 200 -9.61 -2.73 -29.65
CA GLY A 200 -10.68 -1.82 -29.22
C GLY A 200 -10.39 -0.39 -29.69
N LYS A 201 -11.45 0.34 -30.08
CA LYS A 201 -11.41 1.71 -30.59
C LYS A 201 -11.05 2.71 -29.48
N GLU A 202 -9.80 3.10 -29.41
CA GLU A 202 -9.38 4.39 -28.83
C GLU A 202 -9.26 5.41 -29.97
N ILE A 203 -9.48 6.70 -29.69
CA ILE A 203 -9.16 7.78 -30.65
C ILE A 203 -7.63 7.80 -30.79
N LYS A 204 -7.14 7.18 -31.85
CA LYS A 204 -5.73 7.01 -32.19
C LYS A 204 -5.47 7.67 -33.52
N GLU A 205 -4.29 8.27 -33.63
CA GLU A 205 -3.80 8.73 -34.92
C GLU A 205 -3.45 7.50 -35.77
N LYS A 206 -4.13 7.34 -36.90
CA LYS A 206 -3.99 6.22 -37.82
C LYS A 206 -3.54 6.75 -39.18
N LYS A 207 -2.35 6.31 -39.63
CA LYS A 207 -1.81 6.64 -40.96
C LYS A 207 -2.05 5.46 -41.90
N VAL A 208 -2.74 5.71 -43.02
CA VAL A 208 -3.07 4.72 -44.06
C VAL A 208 -2.52 5.14 -45.41
N PHE A 209 -2.20 4.15 -46.24
CA PHE A 209 -1.71 4.35 -47.60
C PHE A 209 -2.74 3.79 -48.59
N LEU A 210 -3.16 4.61 -49.55
CA LEU A 210 -4.15 4.27 -50.56
C LEU A 210 -3.53 4.40 -51.96
N SER A 211 -3.50 3.29 -52.70
CA SER A 211 -3.16 3.26 -54.13
C SER A 211 -4.43 3.18 -54.96
N LEU A 212 -4.75 4.24 -55.68
CA LEU A 212 -5.95 4.37 -56.53
C LEU A 212 -5.70 3.95 -57.98
N VAL A 213 -4.62 3.20 -58.21
CA VAL A 213 -4.31 2.64 -59.52
C VAL A 213 -5.25 1.47 -59.78
N GLY A 214 -6.01 1.51 -60.88
CA GLY A 214 -6.97 0.46 -61.24
C GLY A 214 -8.31 0.50 -60.51
N THR A 215 -8.53 1.43 -59.57
CA THR A 215 -9.80 1.58 -58.85
C THR A 215 -10.61 2.78 -59.37
N LYS A 216 -11.94 2.75 -59.19
CA LYS A 216 -12.83 3.86 -59.56
C LYS A 216 -12.78 5.05 -58.57
N GLY A 217 -12.10 4.90 -57.42
CA GLY A 217 -11.97 5.90 -56.37
C GLY A 217 -11.68 5.29 -54.99
N MET A 218 -11.50 6.13 -53.98
CA MET A 218 -11.20 5.70 -52.59
C MET A 218 -12.37 4.98 -51.91
N GLY A 219 -13.61 5.39 -52.19
CA GLY A 219 -14.82 4.84 -51.56
C GLY A 219 -15.21 5.48 -50.22
N ILE A 220 -14.79 6.72 -49.94
CA ILE A 220 -15.28 7.51 -48.80
C ILE A 220 -16.06 8.73 -49.25
N SER A 221 -16.97 9.18 -48.39
CA SER A 221 -17.53 10.53 -48.40
C SER A 221 -16.95 11.31 -47.22
N ILE A 222 -16.74 12.61 -47.42
CA ILE A 222 -16.31 13.52 -46.36
C ILE A 222 -17.36 14.59 -46.11
N SER A 223 -17.40 15.09 -44.89
CA SER A 223 -18.25 16.21 -44.46
C SER A 223 -17.45 17.18 -43.61
N SER A 224 -17.77 18.46 -43.68
CA SER A 224 -17.27 19.44 -42.71
C SER A 224 -18.00 19.28 -41.39
N GLY A 225 -17.25 19.30 -40.29
CA GLY A 225 -17.82 19.32 -38.94
C GLY A 225 -18.50 20.67 -38.64
N PRO A 226 -19.40 20.68 -37.64
CA PRO A 226 -20.12 21.88 -37.23
C PRO A 226 -19.18 22.91 -36.57
N THR A 227 -19.67 24.13 -36.34
CA THR A 227 -18.89 25.21 -35.71
C THR A 227 -18.28 24.84 -34.34
N GLN A 228 -18.94 23.96 -33.59
CA GLN A 228 -18.54 23.48 -32.28
C GLN A 228 -17.43 22.42 -32.36
N LYS A 229 -17.27 21.78 -33.53
CA LYS A 229 -16.30 20.72 -33.78
C LYS A 229 -15.81 20.77 -35.24
N PRO A 230 -15.04 21.81 -35.60
CA PRO A 230 -14.59 22.01 -36.98
C PRO A 230 -13.63 20.91 -37.44
N GLY A 231 -13.51 20.72 -38.75
CA GLY A 231 -12.63 19.73 -39.37
C GLY A 231 -13.27 18.99 -40.53
N ILE A 232 -12.51 18.09 -41.17
CA ILE A 232 -12.98 17.23 -42.25
C ILE A 232 -13.13 15.80 -41.70
N TYR A 233 -14.35 15.28 -41.74
CA TYR A 233 -14.70 13.99 -41.17
C TYR A 233 -15.17 13.03 -42.26
N ILE A 234 -14.90 11.74 -42.09
CA ILE A 234 -15.45 10.69 -42.95
C ILE A 234 -16.90 10.47 -42.55
N SER A 235 -17.81 10.76 -43.49
CA SER A 235 -19.26 10.64 -43.28
C SER A 235 -19.84 9.35 -43.84
N ASN A 236 -19.11 8.68 -44.74
CA ASN A 236 -19.50 7.37 -45.26
C ASN A 236 -18.27 6.59 -45.75
N VAL A 237 -18.28 5.28 -45.58
CA VAL A 237 -17.29 4.36 -46.15
C VAL A 237 -18.03 3.27 -46.92
N LYS A 238 -17.80 3.18 -48.23
CA LYS A 238 -18.45 2.20 -49.09
C LYS A 238 -17.93 0.79 -48.74
N PRO A 239 -18.82 -0.19 -48.47
CA PRO A 239 -18.41 -1.58 -48.24
C PRO A 239 -17.60 -2.15 -49.41
N GLY A 240 -16.54 -2.90 -49.10
CA GLY A 240 -15.64 -3.50 -50.09
C GLY A 240 -14.82 -2.48 -50.90
N SER A 241 -14.74 -1.23 -50.44
CA SER A 241 -13.83 -0.23 -51.03
C SER A 241 -12.44 -0.32 -50.41
N LEU A 242 -11.45 0.22 -51.13
CA LEU A 242 -10.08 0.31 -50.64
C LEU A 242 -9.99 1.02 -49.28
N SER A 243 -10.84 2.02 -49.04
CA SER A 243 -10.88 2.72 -47.75
C SER A 243 -11.39 1.84 -46.61
N ALA A 244 -12.37 0.98 -46.88
CA ALA A 244 -12.84 -0.02 -45.91
C ALA A 244 -11.75 -1.07 -45.63
N GLU A 245 -11.01 -1.51 -46.66
CA GLU A 245 -9.92 -2.49 -46.52
C GLU A 245 -8.75 -1.97 -45.67
N VAL A 246 -8.40 -0.69 -45.78
CA VAL A 246 -7.40 -0.05 -44.90
C VAL A 246 -7.97 0.36 -43.53
N GLY A 247 -9.26 0.10 -43.30
CA GLY A 247 -9.98 0.31 -42.05
C GLY A 247 -10.26 1.77 -41.72
N LEU A 248 -10.50 2.61 -42.72
CA LEU A 248 -11.14 3.91 -42.46
C LEU A 248 -12.60 3.68 -42.11
N GLU A 249 -13.11 4.46 -41.17
CA GLU A 249 -14.45 4.32 -40.64
C GLU A 249 -15.22 5.64 -40.59
N VAL A 250 -16.55 5.55 -40.48
CA VAL A 250 -17.41 6.73 -40.30
C VAL A 250 -17.11 7.36 -38.93
N GLY A 251 -16.93 8.68 -38.93
CA GLY A 251 -16.53 9.45 -37.76
C GLY A 251 -15.02 9.66 -37.62
N ASP A 252 -14.18 9.08 -38.48
CA ASP A 252 -12.75 9.41 -38.50
C ASP A 252 -12.54 10.86 -38.96
N GLN A 253 -11.66 11.61 -38.28
CA GLN A 253 -11.28 12.95 -38.71
C GLN A 253 -9.99 12.89 -39.54
N ILE A 254 -9.99 13.43 -40.75
CA ILE A 254 -8.78 13.55 -41.57
C ILE A 254 -7.98 14.75 -41.09
N VAL A 255 -6.72 14.50 -40.70
CA VAL A 255 -5.81 15.54 -40.17
C VAL A 255 -4.61 15.81 -41.07
N GLU A 256 -4.25 14.88 -41.96
CA GLU A 256 -3.17 15.09 -42.96
C GLU A 256 -3.42 14.26 -44.21
N VAL A 257 -3.11 14.80 -45.40
CA VAL A 257 -3.07 14.04 -46.67
C VAL A 257 -1.82 14.42 -47.45
N ASN A 258 -0.95 13.45 -47.74
CA ASN A 258 0.31 13.64 -48.48
C ASN A 258 1.19 14.77 -47.90
N GLY A 259 1.18 14.95 -46.58
CA GLY A 259 1.91 16.01 -45.89
C GLY A 259 1.23 17.39 -45.93
N VAL A 260 0.03 17.50 -46.51
CA VAL A 260 -0.83 18.69 -46.39
C VAL A 260 -1.66 18.54 -45.12
N ASP A 261 -1.61 19.54 -44.25
CA ASP A 261 -2.40 19.63 -43.02
C ASP A 261 -3.88 19.86 -43.35
N PHE A 262 -4.78 19.10 -42.70
CA PHE A 262 -6.23 19.14 -42.88
C PHE A 262 -6.98 19.71 -41.67
N THR A 263 -6.28 20.15 -40.62
CA THR A 263 -6.92 20.67 -39.40
C THR A 263 -7.78 21.91 -39.64
N ASN A 264 -7.39 22.78 -40.56
CA ASN A 264 -8.09 24.04 -40.88
C ASN A 264 -8.41 24.18 -42.38
N VAL A 265 -8.62 23.07 -43.07
CA VAL A 265 -8.91 23.07 -44.51
C VAL A 265 -10.42 23.13 -44.75
N ASP A 266 -10.84 23.98 -45.69
CA ASP A 266 -12.24 24.04 -46.10
C ASP A 266 -12.63 22.81 -46.95
N HIS A 267 -13.93 22.51 -47.01
CA HIS A 267 -14.43 21.34 -47.73
C HIS A 267 -13.98 21.28 -49.20
N LYS A 268 -13.91 22.43 -49.88
CA LYS A 268 -13.62 22.50 -51.32
C LYS A 268 -12.16 22.16 -51.59
N GLU A 269 -11.24 22.70 -50.79
CA GLU A 269 -9.82 22.43 -50.89
C GLU A 269 -9.50 20.99 -50.43
N ALA A 270 -10.16 20.49 -49.39
CA ALA A 270 -10.03 19.10 -48.95
C ALA A 270 -10.34 18.12 -50.09
N VAL A 271 -11.46 18.33 -50.81
CA VAL A 271 -11.86 17.52 -51.98
C VAL A 271 -10.81 17.60 -53.09
N LYS A 272 -10.25 18.78 -53.34
CA LYS A 272 -9.23 18.98 -54.38
C LYS A 272 -7.93 18.25 -54.04
N VAL A 273 -7.45 18.34 -52.80
CA VAL A 273 -6.23 17.65 -52.35
C VAL A 273 -6.41 16.13 -52.39
N LEU A 274 -7.54 15.61 -51.90
CA LEU A 274 -7.86 14.18 -51.95
C LEU A 274 -8.00 13.63 -53.39
N LYS A 275 -8.31 14.48 -54.37
CA LYS A 275 -8.39 14.12 -55.79
C LYS A 275 -7.10 14.40 -56.58
N SER A 276 -6.10 15.03 -55.96
CA SER A 276 -4.89 15.50 -56.66
C SER A 276 -3.91 14.39 -57.04
N SER A 277 -3.98 13.24 -56.36
CA SER A 277 -3.04 12.14 -56.55
C SER A 277 -3.74 10.79 -56.62
N ARG A 278 -3.14 9.85 -57.36
CA ARG A 278 -3.52 8.43 -57.37
C ARG A 278 -2.85 7.63 -56.25
N SER A 279 -1.93 8.24 -55.50
CA SER A 279 -1.32 7.66 -54.31
C SER A 279 -1.46 8.64 -53.16
N LEU A 280 -2.13 8.21 -52.08
CA LEU A 280 -2.45 9.04 -50.94
C LEU A 280 -1.93 8.39 -49.65
N THR A 281 -1.22 9.17 -48.85
CA THR A 281 -0.93 8.89 -47.44
C THR A 281 -1.87 9.75 -46.62
N ILE A 282 -2.81 9.14 -45.91
CA ILE A 282 -3.82 9.85 -45.12
C ILE A 282 -3.59 9.55 -43.65
N THR A 283 -3.57 10.58 -42.82
CA THR A 283 -3.55 10.47 -41.36
C THR A 283 -4.91 10.88 -40.82
N VAL A 284 -5.51 10.02 -39.99
CA VAL A 284 -6.81 10.26 -39.37
C VAL A 284 -6.76 10.14 -37.85
N LEU A 285 -7.65 10.83 -37.14
CA LEU A 285 -7.97 10.55 -35.74
C LEU A 285 -9.19 9.64 -35.70
N THR A 286 -9.02 8.39 -35.24
CA THR A 286 -10.08 7.38 -35.33
C THR A 286 -11.27 7.71 -34.45
N GLY A 287 -12.48 7.69 -34.99
CA GLY A 287 -13.72 7.96 -34.24
C GLY A 287 -13.84 9.35 -33.62
N ALA A 288 -13.00 10.30 -34.02
CA ALA A 288 -12.97 11.65 -33.45
C ALA A 288 -14.25 12.46 -33.68
N GLY A 289 -15.11 12.08 -34.62
CA GLY A 289 -16.43 12.66 -34.86
C GLY A 289 -17.53 11.61 -34.94
N SER A 290 -17.38 10.47 -34.29
CA SER A 290 -18.39 9.41 -34.31
C SER A 290 -19.76 9.89 -33.84
N GLU A 291 -19.80 10.80 -32.86
CA GLU A 291 -21.05 11.40 -32.36
C GLU A 291 -21.75 12.33 -33.36
N LEU A 292 -21.04 12.84 -34.38
CA LEU A 292 -21.63 13.68 -35.44
C LEU A 292 -22.49 12.87 -36.42
N PHE A 293 -22.32 11.55 -36.45
CA PHE A 293 -22.97 10.65 -37.40
C PHE A 293 -23.78 9.54 -36.71
N MET A 294 -24.01 9.66 -35.40
CA MET A 294 -24.91 8.77 -34.66
C MET A 294 -26.36 9.03 -35.05
N THR A 295 -27.13 7.97 -35.23
CA THR A 295 -28.59 8.03 -35.35
C THR A 295 -29.25 8.31 -34.00
N ASP A 296 -30.50 8.82 -34.01
CA ASP A 296 -31.27 9.04 -32.77
C ASP A 296 -31.48 7.73 -31.98
N GLU A 297 -31.65 6.60 -32.67
CA GLU A 297 -31.73 5.27 -32.05
C GLU A 297 -30.42 4.89 -31.35
N GLU A 298 -29.27 5.11 -31.99
CA GLU A 298 -27.95 4.83 -31.39
C GLU A 298 -27.67 5.73 -30.19
N ARG A 299 -28.08 7.01 -30.24
CA ARG A 299 -27.95 7.95 -29.12
C ARG A 299 -28.80 7.52 -27.93
N LEU A 300 -30.06 7.15 -28.15
CA LEU A 300 -30.95 6.66 -27.10
C LEU A 300 -30.46 5.33 -26.52
N ALA A 301 -29.94 4.42 -27.36
CA ALA A 301 -29.36 3.17 -26.90
C ALA A 301 -28.11 3.40 -26.03
N GLU A 302 -27.27 4.37 -26.38
CA GLU A 302 -26.12 4.76 -25.59
C GLU A 302 -26.51 5.39 -24.24
N GLU A 303 -27.53 6.26 -24.23
CA GLU A 303 -28.09 6.82 -23.00
C GLU A 303 -28.68 5.73 -22.09
N ALA A 304 -29.40 4.75 -22.66
CA ALA A 304 -29.93 3.62 -21.92
C ALA A 304 -28.83 2.70 -21.34
N ARG A 305 -27.76 2.45 -22.10
CA ARG A 305 -26.58 1.71 -21.62
C ARG A 305 -25.91 2.41 -20.44
N ARG A 306 -25.73 3.73 -20.51
CA ARG A 306 -25.13 4.53 -19.43
C ARG A 306 -25.95 4.48 -18.14
N GLU A 307 -27.28 4.56 -18.25
CA GLU A 307 -28.14 4.47 -17.06
C GLU A 307 -28.12 3.07 -16.45
N LEU A 308 -28.03 2.01 -17.27
CA LEU A 308 -27.89 0.64 -16.79
C LEU A 308 -26.58 0.42 -16.04
N GLU A 309 -25.45 0.86 -16.60
CA GLU A 309 -24.14 0.77 -15.94
C GLU A 309 -24.12 1.54 -14.61
N ARG A 310 -24.75 2.71 -14.56
CA ARG A 310 -24.89 3.50 -13.33
C ARG A 310 -25.65 2.73 -12.24
N GLN A 311 -26.74 2.07 -12.61
CA GLN A 311 -27.53 1.27 -11.67
C GLN A 311 -26.76 0.05 -11.15
N GLU A 312 -26.00 -0.61 -12.03
CA GLU A 312 -25.18 -1.76 -11.66
C GLU A 312 -24.04 -1.37 -10.70
N LEU A 313 -23.37 -0.25 -10.95
CA LEU A 313 -22.33 0.27 -10.07
C LEU A 313 -22.88 0.65 -8.69
N MET A 314 -24.07 1.27 -8.65
CA MET A 314 -24.77 1.60 -7.40
C MET A 314 -25.18 0.35 -6.62
N HIS A 315 -25.54 -0.74 -7.33
CA HIS A 315 -25.82 -2.03 -6.71
C HIS A 315 -24.55 -2.66 -6.12
N GLN A 316 -23.44 -2.70 -6.87
CA GLN A 316 -22.15 -3.20 -6.38
C GLN A 316 -21.67 -2.43 -5.14
N LYS A 317 -21.81 -1.10 -5.14
CA LYS A 317 -21.49 -0.25 -3.97
C LYS A 317 -22.29 -0.65 -2.74
N ARG A 318 -23.59 -0.94 -2.91
CA ARG A 318 -24.48 -1.34 -1.81
C ARG A 318 -24.04 -2.66 -1.20
N VAL A 319 -23.73 -3.66 -2.04
CA VAL A 319 -23.22 -4.97 -1.62
C VAL A 319 -21.86 -4.85 -0.91
N ALA A 320 -20.96 -4.01 -1.42
CA ALA A 320 -19.64 -3.79 -0.80
C ALA A 320 -19.76 -3.10 0.56
N LEU A 321 -20.63 -2.10 0.69
CA LEU A 321 -20.93 -1.42 1.96
C LEU A 321 -21.47 -2.39 3.01
N GLU A 322 -22.40 -3.26 2.62
CA GLU A 322 -23.00 -4.25 3.51
C GLU A 322 -21.98 -5.31 3.95
N THR A 323 -21.12 -5.75 3.02
CA THR A 323 -20.01 -6.67 3.31
C THR A 323 -19.00 -6.05 4.30
N ASN A 324 -18.61 -4.79 4.07
CA ASN A 324 -17.71 -4.05 4.95
C ASN A 324 -18.31 -3.82 6.34
N LYS A 325 -19.63 -3.59 6.42
CA LYS A 325 -20.34 -3.48 7.70
C LYS A 325 -20.25 -4.79 8.49
N ILE A 326 -20.50 -5.93 7.85
CA ILE A 326 -20.41 -7.27 8.48
C ILE A 326 -18.98 -7.53 8.99
N ILE A 327 -17.95 -7.19 8.20
CA ILE A 327 -16.55 -7.36 8.59
C ILE A 327 -16.20 -6.49 9.80
N LYS A 328 -16.63 -5.21 9.81
CA LYS A 328 -16.41 -4.32 10.97
C LYS A 328 -17.08 -4.85 12.23
N GLU A 329 -18.33 -5.33 12.13
CA GLU A 329 -19.04 -5.93 13.27
C GLU A 329 -18.36 -7.21 13.78
N GLN A 330 -17.81 -8.04 12.89
CA GLN A 330 -17.03 -9.23 13.28
C GLN A 330 -15.73 -8.84 13.98
N GLN A 331 -14.98 -7.87 13.46
CA GLN A 331 -13.73 -7.40 14.05
C GLN A 331 -13.96 -6.79 15.44
N GLU A 332 -15.02 -5.99 15.62
CA GLU A 332 -15.32 -5.40 16.92
C GLU A 332 -15.73 -6.46 17.94
N LYS A 333 -16.55 -7.45 17.54
CA LYS A 333 -16.86 -8.61 18.40
C LYS A 333 -15.61 -9.42 18.77
N GLU A 334 -14.68 -9.61 17.84
CA GLU A 334 -13.43 -10.32 18.11
C GLU A 334 -12.53 -9.51 19.07
N ARG A 335 -12.45 -8.19 18.90
CA ARG A 335 -11.74 -7.28 19.79
C ARG A 335 -12.32 -7.31 21.20
N GLN A 336 -13.64 -7.30 21.32
CA GLN A 336 -14.34 -7.40 22.60
C GLN A 336 -14.05 -8.74 23.29
N ARG A 337 -14.09 -9.85 22.56
CA ARG A 337 -13.71 -11.18 23.10
C ARG A 337 -12.26 -11.22 23.55
N LYS A 338 -11.32 -10.67 22.78
CA LYS A 338 -9.90 -10.60 23.16
C LYS A 338 -9.70 -9.77 24.42
N MET A 339 -10.41 -8.65 24.56
CA MET A 339 -10.37 -7.81 25.76
C MET A 339 -10.95 -8.54 26.98
N GLU A 340 -12.05 -9.27 26.83
CA GLU A 340 -12.65 -10.06 27.93
C GLU A 340 -11.72 -11.21 28.35
N ILE A 341 -11.08 -11.89 27.40
CA ILE A 341 -10.07 -12.91 27.69
C ILE A 341 -8.88 -12.30 28.43
N ALA A 342 -8.36 -11.17 27.95
CA ALA A 342 -7.23 -10.50 28.59
C ALA A 342 -7.55 -10.05 30.03
N GLN A 343 -8.75 -9.50 30.26
CA GLN A 343 -9.22 -9.14 31.60
C GLN A 343 -9.30 -10.36 32.52
N LYS A 344 -9.88 -11.47 32.05
CA LYS A 344 -9.93 -12.71 32.85
C LYS A 344 -8.54 -13.26 33.15
N THR A 345 -7.62 -13.21 32.19
CA THR A 345 -6.23 -13.62 32.41
C THR A 345 -5.54 -12.73 33.45
N GLU A 346 -5.74 -11.42 33.39
CA GLU A 346 -5.18 -10.47 34.37
C GLU A 346 -5.76 -10.69 35.77
N GLU A 347 -7.07 -10.91 35.89
CA GLU A 347 -7.74 -11.27 37.15
C GLU A 347 -7.20 -12.60 37.74
N GLU A 348 -6.97 -13.61 36.89
CA GLU A 348 -6.39 -14.88 37.30
C GLU A 348 -4.93 -14.72 37.75
N GLU A 349 -4.11 -13.94 37.03
CA GLU A 349 -2.73 -13.64 37.42
C GLU A 349 -2.65 -12.87 38.74
N GLU A 350 -3.54 -11.91 38.96
CA GLU A 350 -3.59 -11.15 40.22
C GLU A 350 -4.03 -12.05 41.39
N ARG A 351 -5.01 -12.94 41.17
CA ARG A 351 -5.40 -13.95 42.15
C ARG A 351 -4.23 -14.88 42.48
N TYR A 352 -3.52 -15.37 41.47
CA TYR A 352 -2.36 -16.22 41.65
C TYR A 352 -1.24 -15.51 42.43
N LYS A 353 -0.97 -14.23 42.13
CA LYS A 353 -0.01 -13.42 42.90
C LYS A 353 -0.40 -13.29 44.37
N LYS A 354 -1.66 -12.95 44.67
CA LYS A 354 -2.16 -12.83 46.05
C LYS A 354 -2.05 -14.16 46.80
N GLU A 355 -2.37 -15.27 46.12
CA GLU A 355 -2.27 -16.60 46.70
C GLU A 355 -0.82 -17.01 46.96
N MET A 356 0.09 -16.73 46.01
CA MET A 356 1.53 -16.93 46.20
C MET A 356 2.12 -16.05 47.30
N GLU A 357 1.67 -14.81 47.44
CA GLU A 357 2.07 -13.91 48.52
C GLU A 357 1.64 -14.47 49.90
N LYS A 358 0.43 -15.05 49.99
CA LYS A 358 -0.02 -15.76 51.20
C LYS A 358 0.88 -16.96 51.53
N TYR A 359 1.26 -17.77 50.53
CA TYR A 359 2.20 -18.87 50.73
C TYR A 359 3.58 -18.37 51.18
N LEU A 360 4.06 -17.27 50.59
CA LEU A 360 5.33 -16.64 50.96
C LEU A 360 5.29 -16.15 52.41
N ILE A 361 4.23 -15.47 52.83
CA ILE A 361 4.06 -15.02 54.23
C ILE A 361 4.11 -16.23 55.18
N VAL A 362 3.36 -17.29 54.90
CA VAL A 362 3.35 -18.50 55.76
C VAL A 362 4.75 -19.15 55.80
N PHE A 363 5.43 -19.22 54.67
CA PHE A 363 6.79 -19.77 54.57
C PHE A 363 7.80 -18.92 55.36
N LEU A 364 7.75 -17.59 55.22
CA LEU A 364 8.61 -16.65 55.95
C LEU A 364 8.36 -16.73 57.46
N THR A 365 7.11 -16.77 57.90
CA THR A 365 6.75 -16.96 59.31
C THR A 365 7.33 -18.27 59.85
N ARG A 366 7.27 -19.36 59.07
CA ARG A 366 7.86 -20.65 59.45
C ARG A 366 9.39 -20.61 59.51
N ILE A 367 10.06 -19.81 58.69
CA ILE A 367 11.51 -19.58 58.78
C ILE A 367 11.85 -18.83 60.07
N ILE A 368 11.12 -17.76 60.39
CA ILE A 368 11.35 -16.96 61.61
C ILE A 368 11.23 -17.85 62.85
N HIS A 369 10.19 -18.68 62.95
CA HIS A 369 9.98 -19.63 64.07
C HIS A 369 10.98 -20.81 64.09
N LYS A 370 11.76 -21.04 63.03
CA LYS A 370 12.87 -22.00 63.04
C LYS A 370 14.17 -21.37 63.54
N ILE A 371 14.35 -20.07 63.33
CA ILE A 371 15.58 -19.35 63.68
C ILE A 371 15.49 -18.79 65.10
N PHE A 372 14.31 -18.37 65.54
CA PHE A 372 14.10 -17.75 66.86
C PHE A 372 13.06 -18.50 67.68
N SER A 373 13.23 -18.49 69.00
CA SER A 373 12.22 -19.01 69.93
C SER A 373 11.04 -18.05 70.07
N SER A 374 9.88 -18.55 70.50
CA SER A 374 8.68 -17.74 70.69
C SER A 374 8.92 -16.55 71.64
N ASP A 375 9.74 -16.72 72.68
CA ASP A 375 10.05 -15.66 73.65
C ASP A 375 10.92 -14.55 73.05
N GLN A 376 11.79 -14.87 72.07
CA GLN A 376 12.66 -13.90 71.41
C GLN A 376 11.91 -12.96 70.47
N ILE A 377 10.75 -13.39 69.94
CA ILE A 377 9.95 -12.65 68.97
C ILE A 377 8.60 -12.19 69.52
N ALA A 378 8.25 -12.57 70.75
CA ALA A 378 6.99 -12.19 71.39
C ALA A 378 6.85 -10.66 71.50
N GLY A 379 5.76 -10.12 70.96
CA GLY A 379 5.47 -8.68 70.99
C GLY A 379 6.34 -7.83 70.04
N ARG A 380 7.13 -8.45 69.15
CA ARG A 380 7.96 -7.77 68.15
C ARG A 380 7.40 -7.94 66.74
N ASP A 381 7.48 -6.90 65.90
CA ASP A 381 7.23 -7.01 64.46
C ASP A 381 8.50 -7.48 63.74
N VAL A 382 8.65 -8.79 63.59
CA VAL A 382 9.85 -9.41 63.01
C VAL A 382 9.67 -9.62 61.51
N ARG A 383 10.55 -8.99 60.72
CA ARG A 383 10.49 -9.01 59.24
C ARG A 383 11.74 -9.65 58.66
N LEU A 384 11.59 -10.59 57.72
CA LEU A 384 12.69 -11.11 56.92
C LEU A 384 12.80 -10.27 55.64
N LEU A 385 13.92 -9.58 55.46
CA LEU A 385 14.13 -8.69 54.33
C LEU A 385 15.14 -9.28 53.35
N ARG A 386 14.83 -9.23 52.05
CA ARG A 386 15.72 -9.68 50.98
C ARG A 386 16.17 -8.49 50.14
N ILE A 387 17.28 -7.89 50.55
CA ILE A 387 17.82 -6.70 49.88
C ILE A 387 18.61 -7.13 48.65
N LYS A 388 18.15 -6.69 47.46
CA LYS A 388 18.87 -6.91 46.21
C LYS A 388 20.15 -6.05 46.20
N LYS A 389 21.30 -6.65 45.87
CA LYS A 389 22.58 -5.94 45.79
C LYS A 389 22.60 -4.96 44.61
N VAL A 390 22.24 -3.71 44.88
CA VAL A 390 22.24 -2.59 43.93
C VAL A 390 23.00 -1.41 44.55
N GLY A 391 24.29 -1.26 44.22
CA GLY A 391 25.15 -0.25 44.83
C GLY A 391 25.68 -0.66 46.22
N GLN A 392 25.98 0.33 47.06
CA GLN A 392 26.38 0.11 48.45
C GLN A 392 25.15 -0.12 49.34
N LEU A 393 25.32 -0.82 50.47
CA LEU A 393 24.21 -1.11 51.38
C LEU A 393 23.73 0.15 52.10
N ASP A 394 24.69 1.01 52.47
CA ASP A 394 24.50 2.30 53.13
C ASP A 394 23.56 2.26 54.35
N LEU A 395 23.80 1.26 55.20
CA LEU A 395 23.13 1.02 56.47
C LEU A 395 24.13 1.14 57.61
N VAL A 396 23.83 1.95 58.62
CA VAL A 396 24.67 2.14 59.81
C VAL A 396 24.04 1.43 61.00
N LEU A 397 24.86 0.63 61.70
CA LEU A 397 24.48 -0.03 62.95
C LEU A 397 25.14 0.66 64.13
N GLU A 398 24.42 0.71 65.24
CA GLU A 398 24.92 1.10 66.56
C GLU A 398 24.45 0.10 67.64
N GLY A 399 24.95 0.27 68.86
CA GLY A 399 24.58 -0.58 69.98
C GLY A 399 25.44 -1.85 70.06
N GLY A 400 24.80 -3.01 70.22
CA GLY A 400 25.43 -4.30 70.51
C GLY A 400 25.33 -4.69 71.99
N ALA A 401 25.60 -5.96 72.29
CA ALA A 401 25.58 -6.49 73.66
C ALA A 401 26.60 -5.84 74.61
N ASP A 402 27.65 -5.25 74.03
CA ASP A 402 28.71 -4.50 74.70
C ASP A 402 28.34 -3.01 74.94
N SER A 403 27.13 -2.59 74.56
CA SER A 403 26.63 -1.23 74.72
C SER A 403 25.47 -1.14 75.73
N PRO A 404 25.15 0.06 76.25
CA PRO A 404 23.96 0.27 77.07
C PRO A 404 22.63 -0.09 76.37
N LEU A 405 22.61 -0.17 75.03
CA LEU A 405 21.44 -0.59 74.28
C LEU A 405 21.21 -2.11 74.38
N GLY A 406 22.28 -2.89 74.59
CA GLY A 406 22.24 -4.35 74.71
C GLY A 406 21.87 -5.09 73.42
N LYS A 407 21.69 -4.38 72.30
CA LYS A 407 21.20 -4.92 71.03
C LYS A 407 21.68 -4.11 69.84
N LEU A 408 21.77 -4.73 68.68
CA LEU A 408 22.17 -4.07 67.43
C LEU A 408 20.98 -3.32 66.83
N VAL A 409 21.11 -2.01 66.67
CA VAL A 409 20.06 -1.13 66.14
C VAL A 409 20.56 -0.41 64.91
N VAL A 410 19.67 -0.22 63.92
CA VAL A 410 19.92 0.65 62.77
C VAL A 410 19.87 2.10 63.23
N SER A 411 20.98 2.82 63.15
CA SER A 411 21.04 4.24 63.51
C SER A 411 20.74 5.15 62.34
N SER A 412 21.08 4.73 61.11
CA SER A 412 20.90 5.53 59.90
C SER A 412 20.80 4.66 58.66
N VAL A 413 19.98 5.11 57.71
CA VAL A 413 19.86 4.60 56.35
C VAL A 413 20.12 5.78 55.42
N TYR A 414 21.14 5.71 54.56
CA TYR A 414 21.47 6.84 53.68
C TYR A 414 20.69 6.78 52.36
N GLU A 415 20.21 7.94 51.93
CA GLU A 415 19.45 8.13 50.69
C GLU A 415 20.23 7.63 49.46
N GLY A 416 19.57 6.87 48.60
CA GLY A 416 20.14 6.31 47.38
C GLY A 416 20.88 4.97 47.56
N GLY A 417 21.10 4.54 48.80
CA GLY A 417 21.64 3.24 49.17
C GLY A 417 20.71 2.07 48.87
N ALA A 418 21.23 0.84 48.90
CA ALA A 418 20.41 -0.35 48.63
C ALA A 418 19.36 -0.62 49.74
N ALA A 419 19.68 -0.28 51.00
CA ALA A 419 18.73 -0.37 52.10
C ALA A 419 17.58 0.65 51.94
N ASP A 420 17.90 1.88 51.54
CA ASP A 420 16.93 2.94 51.25
C ASP A 420 15.99 2.56 50.08
N LYS A 421 16.56 2.09 48.95
CA LYS A 421 15.78 1.63 47.79
C LYS A 421 14.88 0.42 48.07
N HIS A 422 15.24 -0.41 49.05
CA HIS A 422 14.36 -1.50 49.48
C HIS A 422 13.17 -0.97 50.30
N GLY A 423 13.33 0.13 51.03
CA GLY A 423 12.26 0.79 51.79
C GLY A 423 11.71 0.00 52.98
N GLY A 424 12.36 -1.11 53.34
CA GLY A 424 11.89 -2.04 54.39
C GLY A 424 12.64 -1.94 55.72
N ILE A 425 13.66 -1.06 55.79
CA ILE A 425 14.49 -0.82 56.98
C ILE A 425 14.41 0.65 57.32
N VAL A 426 14.19 0.96 58.58
CA VAL A 426 14.18 2.34 59.08
C VAL A 426 15.10 2.48 60.31
N PRO A 427 15.61 3.70 60.60
CA PRO A 427 16.30 3.96 61.85
C PRO A 427 15.45 3.55 63.06
N GLY A 428 16.06 2.84 64.01
CA GLY A 428 15.40 2.24 65.18
C GLY A 428 15.09 0.74 65.04
N ASP A 429 15.16 0.16 63.82
CA ASP A 429 14.97 -1.28 63.63
C ASP A 429 16.12 -2.08 64.26
N GLU A 430 15.81 -3.22 64.87
CA GLU A 430 16.78 -4.13 65.51
C GLU A 430 17.25 -5.21 64.53
N LEU A 431 18.58 -5.37 64.39
CA LEU A 431 19.16 -6.40 63.53
C LEU A 431 19.33 -7.71 64.28
N MET A 432 18.36 -8.62 64.13
CA MET A 432 18.35 -9.89 64.87
C MET A 432 19.14 -11.03 64.20
N ALA A 433 19.24 -11.03 62.86
CA ALA A 433 20.01 -12.02 62.11
C ALA A 433 20.39 -11.52 60.72
N VAL A 434 21.47 -12.08 60.16
CA VAL A 434 21.90 -11.83 58.78
C VAL A 434 22.32 -13.16 58.13
N ASN A 435 21.76 -13.48 56.97
CA ASN A 435 22.04 -14.71 56.20
C ASN A 435 22.07 -16.00 57.07
N GLY A 436 21.11 -16.14 57.99
CA GLY A 436 20.99 -17.30 58.88
C GLY A 436 21.89 -17.29 60.12
N ARG A 437 22.82 -16.33 60.24
CA ARG A 437 23.56 -16.10 61.49
C ARG A 437 22.73 -15.24 62.44
N ILE A 438 22.40 -15.78 63.61
CA ILE A 438 21.75 -15.05 64.70
C ILE A 438 22.74 -14.03 65.28
N LEU A 439 22.26 -12.81 65.49
CA LEU A 439 23.03 -11.68 66.03
C LEU A 439 22.44 -11.13 67.34
N ILE A 440 21.49 -11.86 67.94
CA ILE A 440 21.06 -11.62 69.32
C ILE A 440 22.29 -11.80 70.21
N ASP A 441 22.51 -10.84 71.12
CA ASP A 441 23.69 -10.75 72.00
C ASP A 441 25.05 -10.55 71.29
N ALA A 442 25.04 -10.22 70.00
CA ALA A 442 26.28 -9.89 69.28
C ALA A 442 26.79 -8.48 69.64
N THR A 443 28.10 -8.32 69.67
CA THR A 443 28.75 -7.01 69.79
C THR A 443 28.59 -6.18 68.52
N LEU A 444 28.78 -4.86 68.59
CA LEU A 444 28.71 -3.99 67.40
C LEU A 444 29.62 -4.48 66.27
N THR A 445 30.85 -4.83 66.64
CA THR A 445 31.89 -5.30 65.71
C THR A 445 31.46 -6.60 65.02
N GLU A 446 30.87 -7.54 65.75
CA GLU A 446 30.39 -8.80 65.18
C GLU A 446 29.19 -8.60 64.24
N GLY A 447 28.28 -7.68 64.59
CA GLY A 447 27.15 -7.27 63.76
C GLY A 447 27.61 -6.68 62.43
N GLN A 448 28.46 -5.65 62.48
CA GLN A 448 29.03 -4.99 61.30
C GLN A 448 29.80 -5.97 60.41
N ASN A 449 30.64 -6.84 61.00
CA ASN A 449 31.39 -7.85 60.25
C ASN A 449 30.48 -8.89 59.59
N SER A 450 29.37 -9.26 60.23
CA SER A 450 28.40 -10.20 59.65
C SER A 450 27.65 -9.57 58.48
N LEU A 451 27.22 -8.32 58.64
CA LEU A 451 26.54 -7.56 57.60
C LEU A 451 27.45 -7.30 56.39
N ALA A 452 28.69 -6.86 56.62
CA ALA A 452 29.68 -6.63 55.57
C ALA A 452 30.01 -7.91 54.81
N ARG A 453 30.20 -9.04 55.52
CA ARG A 453 30.42 -10.34 54.88
C ARG A 453 29.22 -10.76 54.04
N ALA A 454 28.01 -10.68 54.58
CA ALA A 454 26.79 -11.03 53.86
C ALA A 454 26.57 -10.18 52.59
N TRP A 455 26.87 -8.89 52.64
CA TRP A 455 26.78 -8.00 51.50
C TRP A 455 27.84 -8.30 50.43
N ASN A 456 29.05 -8.64 50.85
CA ASN A 456 30.17 -8.91 49.96
C ASN A 456 30.13 -10.30 49.33
N SER A 457 29.66 -11.31 50.06
CA SER A 457 29.63 -12.70 49.59
C SER A 457 28.51 -12.99 48.58
N GLY A 458 27.51 -12.12 48.45
CA GLY A 458 26.33 -12.34 47.60
C GLY A 458 25.50 -13.53 48.10
N GLY A 459 24.43 -13.26 48.84
CA GLY A 459 23.48 -14.32 49.21
C GLY A 459 22.74 -14.85 47.96
N VAL A 460 22.56 -16.17 47.87
CA VAL A 460 21.65 -16.84 46.91
C VAL A 460 20.22 -16.37 47.13
#